data_AF-A0A7W2R5R6-F1
#
_entry.id   AF-A0A7W2R5R6-F1
#
_cell.length_a   1.000
_cell.length_b   1.000
_cell.length_c   1.000
_cell.angle_alpha   90.00
_cell.angle_beta   90.00
_cell.angle_gamma   90.00
#
_symmetry.space_group_name_H-M   'P 1'
#
loop_
_entity.id
_entity.type
_entity.pdbx_description
1 polymer ?
#
loop_
_entity_poly.entity_id
_entity_poly.type
_entity_poly.pdbx_seq_one_letter_code
_entity_poly.pdbx_strand_id
1 'polypeptide(L)'
;MDVDFSEISYLVNPSSLTLHADHQQFLLSLIGPTVIDIHGENNNEWRVISTLLQGNEASGLIAVHRWLTTGNRLPRPKTNIRIIISSVEAATYQHLFHHRYLPEGVDLNRCFNEKAIRGGIDGKNNNIDGYIQRAKLIENAIREVNPTAIIDLHNTSGNGPAFAVSTLINPNVLSITSYFCDTLILSDISIGAMMELNFSCPVVTIECGGSFDDQAHDVAYNGIKKFTLCDGHATLPQDKAVQILYKPLRLVIKAERKLSFSKRDEGYSGVTLRQNIEQFNYGGCCEGLLLGWLDDKGLENLEMLNDQGVNVIEQYFKMVDNKLLCATNLKMFMASNQSHIVRSDCLFYVVNSVNNYLS
;
A
#
# COMPACT_ATOMS: atom_id res chain seq x y z
N MET A 1 16.71 6.39 19.52
CA MET A 1 17.09 5.07 18.99
C MET A 1 17.85 5.38 17.73
N ASP A 2 19.15 5.10 17.71
CA ASP A 2 19.95 5.32 16.50
C ASP A 2 19.61 4.18 15.54
N VAL A 3 19.01 4.54 14.40
CA VAL A 3 18.61 3.58 13.37
C VAL A 3 19.83 3.32 12.48
N ASP A 4 20.20 2.05 12.31
CA ASP A 4 21.21 1.67 11.35
C ASP A 4 20.59 1.54 9.96
N PHE A 5 20.90 2.48 9.07
CA PHE A 5 20.40 2.48 7.70
C PHE A 5 21.27 1.69 6.72
N SER A 6 22.38 1.11 7.20
CA SER A 6 23.43 0.54 6.34
C SER A 6 23.41 -0.98 6.25
N GLU A 7 22.68 -1.66 7.14
CA GLU A 7 22.66 -3.12 7.23
C GLU A 7 21.29 -3.73 6.94
N ILE A 8 21.32 -4.96 6.42
CA ILE A 8 20.17 -5.83 6.23
C ILE A 8 20.59 -7.26 6.60
N SER A 9 19.81 -7.90 7.47
CA SER A 9 20.09 -9.26 7.95
C SER A 9 19.58 -10.30 6.95
N TYR A 10 20.23 -11.47 6.88
CA TYR A 10 19.81 -12.57 6.01
C TYR A 10 19.58 -13.85 6.80
N LEU A 11 18.45 -14.49 6.54
CA LEU A 11 18.08 -15.82 7.04
C LEU A 11 17.82 -16.75 5.85
N VAL A 12 18.29 -17.98 5.91
CA VAL A 12 18.06 -18.99 4.86
C VAL A 12 17.42 -20.22 5.49
N ASN A 13 16.22 -20.59 5.02
CA ASN A 13 15.41 -21.69 5.55
C ASN A 13 15.43 -21.73 7.09
N PRO A 14 14.97 -20.66 7.77
CA PRO A 14 15.09 -20.53 9.22
C PRO A 14 14.36 -21.64 9.98
N SER A 15 14.92 -22.04 11.12
CA SER A 15 14.29 -23.03 12.01
C SER A 15 13.04 -22.46 12.70
N SER A 16 12.19 -23.34 13.25
CA SER A 16 11.05 -22.92 14.07
C SER A 16 11.46 -22.12 15.31
N LEU A 17 12.66 -22.36 15.86
CA LEU A 17 13.18 -21.57 16.98
C LEU A 17 13.43 -20.12 16.56
N THR A 18 13.98 -19.91 15.36
CA THR A 18 14.21 -18.57 14.79
C THR A 18 12.91 -17.86 14.45
N LEU A 19 11.89 -18.60 14.01
CA LEU A 19 10.59 -18.04 13.64
C LEU A 19 9.67 -17.76 14.84
N HIS A 20 10.02 -18.25 16.03
CA HIS A 20 9.19 -18.15 17.23
C HIS A 20 7.77 -18.73 17.06
N ALA A 21 6.98 -18.73 18.14
CA ALA A 21 5.62 -19.28 18.12
C ALA A 21 4.59 -18.31 17.52
N ASP A 22 4.84 -17.01 17.61
CA ASP A 22 3.94 -15.96 17.14
C ASP A 22 4.70 -14.85 16.39
N HIS A 23 3.96 -14.16 15.52
CA HIS A 23 4.51 -13.14 14.63
C HIS A 23 5.06 -11.91 15.39
N GLN A 24 4.58 -11.64 16.61
CA GLN A 24 5.03 -10.50 17.40
C GLN A 24 6.39 -10.81 18.04
N GLN A 25 6.55 -11.99 18.64
CA GLN A 25 7.83 -12.49 19.12
C GLN A 25 8.84 -12.58 17.99
N PHE A 26 8.42 -13.07 16.82
CA PHE A 26 9.26 -13.09 15.65
C PHE A 26 9.74 -11.68 15.29
N LEU A 27 8.83 -10.71 15.13
CA LEU A 27 9.19 -9.33 14.80
C LEU A 27 10.13 -8.70 15.85
N LEU A 28 9.86 -8.91 17.14
CA LEU A 28 10.67 -8.40 18.24
C LEU A 28 12.06 -9.04 18.31
N SER A 29 12.25 -10.22 17.70
CA SER A 29 13.56 -10.87 17.59
C SER A 29 14.43 -10.28 16.48
N LEU A 30 13.83 -9.55 15.52
CA LEU A 30 14.55 -8.91 14.42
C LEU A 30 15.21 -7.61 14.89
N ILE A 31 16.46 -7.41 14.51
CA ILE A 31 17.26 -6.23 14.91
C ILE A 31 17.17 -5.07 13.91
N GLY A 32 16.55 -5.29 12.74
CA GLY A 32 16.44 -4.34 11.65
C GLY A 32 15.86 -5.01 10.40
N PRO A 33 15.99 -4.37 9.22
CA PRO A 33 15.56 -4.96 7.95
C PRO A 33 16.10 -6.37 7.78
N THR A 34 15.23 -7.31 7.39
CA THR A 34 15.58 -8.73 7.32
C THR A 34 15.08 -9.36 6.03
N VAL A 35 15.97 -10.06 5.34
CA VAL A 35 15.69 -10.94 4.20
C VAL A 35 15.59 -12.37 4.68
N ILE A 36 14.58 -13.10 4.19
CA ILE A 36 14.40 -14.53 4.45
C ILE A 36 14.28 -15.25 3.11
N ASP A 37 15.20 -16.15 2.83
CA ASP A 37 15.18 -16.99 1.63
C ASP A 37 14.63 -18.38 1.98
N ILE A 38 13.59 -18.80 1.25
CA ILE A 38 12.99 -20.13 1.33
C ILE A 38 13.22 -20.86 0.02
N HIS A 39 13.90 -22.01 0.07
CA HIS A 39 14.19 -22.79 -1.12
C HIS A 39 12.96 -23.57 -1.61
N GLY A 40 12.74 -23.55 -2.91
CA GLY A 40 11.62 -24.23 -3.55
C GLY A 40 11.96 -25.59 -4.15
N GLU A 41 11.07 -26.09 -5.00
CA GLU A 41 11.32 -27.24 -5.86
C GLU A 41 12.28 -26.87 -7.01
N ASN A 42 12.06 -25.72 -7.64
CA ASN A 42 12.96 -25.12 -8.63
C ASN A 42 13.85 -24.07 -7.97
N ASN A 43 15.13 -24.40 -7.81
CA ASN A 43 16.12 -23.53 -7.18
C ASN A 43 16.72 -22.47 -8.13
N ASN A 44 16.34 -22.44 -9.41
CA ASN A 44 16.85 -21.48 -10.39
C ASN A 44 15.94 -20.26 -10.57
N GLU A 45 14.71 -20.33 -10.07
CA GLU A 45 13.73 -19.24 -10.19
C GLU A 45 13.42 -18.66 -8.82
N TRP A 46 13.28 -17.34 -8.79
CA TRP A 46 12.97 -16.59 -7.58
C TRP A 46 11.70 -15.77 -7.76
N ARG A 47 10.96 -15.63 -6.67
CA ARG A 47 9.91 -14.62 -6.50
C ARG A 47 10.17 -13.87 -5.20
N VAL A 48 9.71 -12.63 -5.15
CA VAL A 48 9.91 -11.76 -3.99
C VAL A 48 8.57 -11.41 -3.34
N ILE A 49 8.56 -11.40 -2.01
CA ILE A 49 7.49 -10.89 -1.17
C ILE A 49 8.08 -9.76 -0.31
N SER A 50 7.63 -8.54 -0.48
CA SER A 50 7.96 -7.40 0.37
C SER A 50 6.81 -7.14 1.36
N THR A 51 7.14 -6.77 2.60
CA THR A 51 6.17 -6.31 3.59
C THR A 51 6.81 -5.38 4.60
N LEU A 52 5.97 -4.64 5.34
CA LEU A 52 6.37 -3.63 6.31
C LEU A 52 7.31 -2.57 5.73
N LEU A 53 7.11 -2.14 4.47
CA LEU A 53 7.65 -0.84 4.06
C LEU A 53 7.12 0.26 4.99
N GLN A 54 5.90 0.09 5.50
CA GLN A 54 5.29 0.90 6.54
C GLN A 54 5.02 0.05 7.79
N GLY A 55 5.41 0.55 8.96
CA GLY A 55 5.45 -0.22 10.19
C GLY A 55 4.09 -0.57 10.78
N ASN A 56 3.01 0.12 10.39
CA ASN A 56 1.66 -0.09 10.90
C ASN A 56 0.79 -1.00 10.03
N GLU A 57 1.39 -1.70 9.08
CA GLU A 57 0.69 -2.51 8.06
C GLU A 57 0.98 -4.00 8.24
N ALA A 58 0.44 -4.57 9.32
CA ALA A 58 0.84 -5.87 9.85
C ALA A 58 0.47 -7.08 8.97
N SER A 59 -0.48 -6.95 8.03
CA SER A 59 -1.10 -8.11 7.37
C SER A 59 -0.11 -8.97 6.60
N GLY A 60 0.84 -8.36 5.90
CA GLY A 60 1.85 -9.10 5.15
C GLY A 60 2.80 -9.87 6.08
N LEU A 61 3.25 -9.27 7.18
CA LEU A 61 4.08 -9.97 8.17
C LEU A 61 3.32 -11.12 8.84
N ILE A 62 2.08 -10.89 9.27
CA ILE A 62 1.23 -11.92 9.88
C ILE A 62 1.06 -13.10 8.92
N ALA A 63 0.76 -12.81 7.66
CA ALA A 63 0.58 -13.82 6.62
C ALA A 63 1.86 -14.59 6.31
N VAL A 64 3.00 -13.90 6.19
CA VAL A 64 4.33 -14.51 6.03
C VAL A 64 4.64 -15.44 7.19
N HIS A 65 4.52 -14.96 8.43
CA HIS A 65 4.81 -15.76 9.62
C HIS A 65 3.92 -17.00 9.68
N ARG A 66 2.61 -16.83 9.46
CA ARG A 66 1.65 -17.94 9.37
C ARG A 66 2.04 -18.93 8.27
N TRP A 67 2.44 -18.46 7.09
CA TRP A 67 2.87 -19.33 5.98
C TRP A 67 4.12 -20.14 6.31
N LEU A 68 5.11 -19.53 6.98
CA LEU A 68 6.36 -20.18 7.38
C LEU A 68 6.19 -21.21 8.50
N THR A 69 5.20 -21.01 9.39
CA THR A 69 5.02 -21.83 10.60
C THR A 69 3.89 -22.85 10.50
N THR A 70 2.97 -22.70 9.54
CA THR A 70 1.85 -23.64 9.35
C THR A 70 2.38 -25.06 9.10
N GLY A 71 1.97 -26.01 9.94
CA GLY A 71 2.28 -27.43 9.77
C GLY A 71 3.60 -27.89 10.40
N ASN A 72 4.19 -27.09 11.30
CA ASN A 72 5.40 -27.42 12.08
C ASN A 72 6.64 -27.76 11.24
N ARG A 73 6.66 -27.34 9.97
CA ARG A 73 7.79 -27.46 9.04
C ARG A 73 7.72 -26.31 8.04
N LEU A 74 8.86 -25.90 7.52
CA LEU A 74 8.89 -24.88 6.47
C LEU A 74 8.08 -25.33 5.24
N PRO A 75 7.40 -24.40 4.57
CA PRO A 75 6.71 -24.67 3.32
C PRO A 75 7.73 -25.05 2.23
N ARG A 76 7.27 -25.83 1.24
CA ARG A 76 8.04 -26.18 0.05
C ARG A 76 7.40 -25.50 -1.18
N PRO A 77 7.78 -24.25 -1.49
CA PRO A 77 7.23 -23.53 -2.64
C PRO A 77 7.71 -24.12 -3.98
N LYS A 78 7.06 -23.74 -5.08
CA LYS A 78 7.46 -24.20 -6.42
C LYS A 78 8.76 -23.59 -6.91
N THR A 79 8.99 -22.33 -6.58
CA THR A 79 10.23 -21.58 -6.85
C THR A 79 10.82 -21.13 -5.53
N ASN A 80 12.07 -20.64 -5.53
CA ASN A 80 12.58 -19.95 -4.35
C ASN A 80 11.75 -18.70 -4.07
N ILE A 81 11.59 -18.39 -2.78
CA ILE A 81 10.88 -17.21 -2.31
C ILE A 81 11.84 -16.40 -1.44
N ARG A 82 12.08 -15.15 -1.84
CA ARG A 82 12.77 -14.16 -1.01
C ARG A 82 11.72 -13.27 -0.35
N ILE A 83 11.73 -13.22 0.97
CA ILE A 83 10.86 -12.33 1.75
C ILE A 83 11.70 -11.18 2.29
N ILE A 84 11.20 -9.95 2.21
CA ILE A 84 11.88 -8.77 2.75
C ILE A 84 10.95 -8.10 3.75
N ILE A 85 11.42 -7.95 4.99
CA ILE A 85 10.76 -7.24 6.08
C ILE A 85 11.53 -5.94 6.31
N SER A 86 10.92 -4.80 6.00
CA SER A 86 11.70 -3.56 5.82
C SER A 86 11.81 -2.66 7.05
N SER A 87 10.69 -2.23 7.65
CA SER A 87 10.65 -1.19 8.68
C SER A 87 10.39 -1.78 10.07
N VAL A 88 11.26 -2.70 10.51
CA VAL A 88 11.16 -3.38 11.82
C VAL A 88 11.13 -2.38 12.97
N GLU A 89 11.96 -1.34 12.91
CA GLU A 89 12.06 -0.32 13.96
C GLU A 89 10.76 0.48 14.07
N ALA A 90 10.12 0.85 12.94
CA ALA A 90 8.82 1.52 12.97
C ALA A 90 7.72 0.59 13.50
N ALA A 91 7.72 -0.69 13.08
CA ALA A 91 6.74 -1.67 13.50
C ALA A 91 6.85 -2.04 14.99
N THR A 92 7.99 -1.79 15.63
CA THR A 92 8.26 -2.12 17.04
C THR A 92 8.34 -0.90 17.97
N TYR A 93 8.27 0.31 17.41
CA TYR A 93 8.45 1.53 18.19
C TYR A 93 7.30 1.75 19.19
N GLN A 94 7.61 1.65 20.48
CA GLN A 94 6.67 1.77 21.62
C GLN A 94 5.55 0.72 21.65
N HIS A 95 4.64 0.79 20.68
CA HIS A 95 3.51 -0.13 20.51
C HIS A 95 3.59 -0.79 19.13
N LEU A 96 3.44 -2.12 19.11
CA LEU A 96 3.52 -2.90 17.88
C LEU A 96 2.52 -2.40 16.84
N PHE A 97 3.00 -2.24 15.60
CA PHE A 97 2.22 -1.84 14.43
C PHE A 97 1.44 -0.53 14.58
N HIS A 98 1.90 0.37 15.45
CA HIS A 98 1.25 1.67 15.64
C HIS A 98 1.79 2.73 14.69
N HIS A 99 3.10 2.69 14.40
CA HIS A 99 3.78 3.74 13.65
C HIS A 99 3.99 3.36 12.19
N ARG A 100 3.50 4.19 11.27
CA ARG A 100 3.75 4.06 9.82
C ARG A 100 5.24 4.18 9.50
N TYR A 101 5.87 5.16 10.11
CA TYR A 101 7.31 5.42 10.12
C TYR A 101 7.66 5.98 11.50
N LEU A 102 8.95 5.95 11.87
CA LEU A 102 9.39 6.45 13.17
C LEU A 102 9.04 7.94 13.35
N PRO A 103 8.84 8.44 14.58
CA PRO A 103 8.81 9.88 14.83
C PRO A 103 10.06 10.55 14.26
N GLU A 104 9.88 11.70 13.58
CA GLU A 104 10.94 12.39 12.81
C GLU A 104 11.56 11.58 11.64
N GLY A 105 11.00 10.41 11.33
CA GLY A 105 11.33 9.62 10.15
C GLY A 105 10.61 10.10 8.90
N VAL A 106 10.84 9.40 7.80
CA VAL A 106 10.12 9.60 6.52
C VAL A 106 9.49 8.29 6.07
N ASP A 107 8.50 8.38 5.19
CA ASP A 107 7.85 7.20 4.62
C ASP A 107 8.82 6.47 3.67
N LEU A 108 9.26 5.27 4.06
CA LEU A 108 10.20 4.46 3.28
C LEU A 108 9.65 4.12 1.89
N ASN A 109 8.32 3.98 1.74
CA ASN A 109 7.66 3.75 0.45
C ASN A 109 7.53 5.04 -0.40
N ARG A 110 8.28 6.10 -0.06
CA ARG A 110 8.49 7.29 -0.88
C ARG A 110 9.98 7.47 -1.24
N CYS A 111 10.85 6.63 -0.69
CA CYS A 111 12.31 6.78 -0.77
C CYS A 111 12.96 6.05 -1.95
N PHE A 112 12.19 5.32 -2.77
CA PHE A 112 12.71 4.61 -3.96
C PHE A 112 12.92 5.54 -5.16
N ASN A 113 12.49 6.80 -5.07
CA ASN A 113 12.81 7.84 -6.03
C ASN A 113 13.46 9.05 -5.32
N GLU A 114 14.80 9.05 -5.31
CA GLU A 114 15.60 10.07 -4.63
C GLU A 114 15.27 11.51 -5.10
N LYS A 115 15.05 11.70 -6.40
CA LYS A 115 14.70 13.02 -6.95
C LYS A 115 13.34 13.48 -6.45
N ALA A 116 12.35 12.58 -6.43
CA ALA A 116 11.01 12.90 -5.97
C ALA A 116 10.98 13.24 -4.48
N ILE A 117 11.58 12.42 -3.62
CA ILE A 117 11.54 12.64 -2.18
C ILE A 117 12.31 13.89 -1.74
N ARG A 118 13.47 14.18 -2.37
CA ARG A 118 14.24 15.40 -2.10
C ARG A 118 13.52 16.68 -2.56
N GLY A 119 12.67 16.57 -3.58
CA GLY A 119 11.82 17.68 -4.04
C GLY A 119 10.52 17.84 -3.23
N GLY A 120 10.18 16.86 -2.40
CA GLY A 120 8.95 16.83 -1.62
C GLY A 120 9.05 17.49 -0.24
N ILE A 121 8.00 17.33 0.56
CA ILE A 121 7.90 17.89 1.92
C ILE A 121 8.99 17.36 2.85
N ASP A 122 9.41 16.11 2.64
CA ASP A 122 10.41 15.40 3.45
C ASP A 122 11.85 15.66 3.00
N GLY A 123 12.07 16.44 1.92
CA GLY A 123 13.39 16.66 1.35
C GLY A 123 14.39 17.36 2.28
N LYS A 124 13.91 17.99 3.36
CA LYS A 124 14.72 18.63 4.41
C LYS A 124 14.79 17.82 5.71
N ASN A 125 14.24 16.61 5.74
CA ASN A 125 14.31 15.76 6.93
C ASN A 125 15.76 15.36 7.20
N ASN A 126 16.22 15.48 8.45
CA ASN A 126 17.61 15.20 8.83
C ASN A 126 18.05 13.76 8.58
N ASN A 127 17.11 12.81 8.53
CA ASN A 127 17.36 11.39 8.35
C ASN A 127 17.17 10.92 6.89
N ILE A 128 16.84 11.83 5.96
CA ILE A 128 16.43 11.47 4.59
C ILE A 128 17.47 10.61 3.87
N ASP A 129 18.76 10.90 4.05
CA ASP A 129 19.84 10.16 3.40
C ASP A 129 19.89 8.70 3.87
N GLY A 130 19.62 8.45 5.16
CA GLY A 130 19.51 7.10 5.71
C GLY A 130 18.34 6.32 5.12
N TYR A 131 17.17 6.93 5.01
CA TYR A 131 16.01 6.25 4.40
C TYR A 131 16.19 5.97 2.90
N ILE A 132 16.84 6.88 2.16
CA ILE A 132 17.24 6.63 0.76
C ILE A 132 18.25 5.49 0.67
N GLN A 133 19.24 5.44 1.57
CA GLN A 133 20.20 4.34 1.65
C GLN A 133 19.49 3.00 1.91
N ARG A 134 18.54 2.96 2.85
CA ARG A 134 17.75 1.77 3.15
C ARG A 134 16.90 1.31 1.95
N ALA A 135 16.26 2.24 1.24
CA ALA A 135 15.50 1.92 0.02
C ALA A 135 16.41 1.29 -1.05
N LYS A 136 17.65 1.80 -1.22
CA LYS A 136 18.65 1.22 -2.12
C LYS A 136 19.10 -0.18 -1.68
N LEU A 137 19.27 -0.44 -0.37
CA LEU A 137 19.57 -1.78 0.14
C LEU A 137 18.47 -2.78 -0.17
N ILE A 138 17.21 -2.39 0.02
CA ILE A 138 16.04 -3.21 -0.32
C ILE A 138 15.99 -3.46 -1.83
N GLU A 139 16.15 -2.42 -2.66
CA GLU A 139 16.22 -2.57 -4.11
C GLU A 139 17.31 -3.56 -4.54
N ASN A 140 18.52 -3.44 -3.96
CA ASN A 140 19.63 -4.34 -4.26
C ASN A 140 19.31 -5.78 -3.86
N ALA A 141 18.78 -6.01 -2.66
CA ALA A 141 18.37 -7.33 -2.20
C ALA A 141 17.30 -7.97 -3.12
N ILE A 142 16.45 -7.18 -3.75
CA ILE A 142 15.50 -7.67 -4.76
C ILE A 142 16.25 -8.05 -6.04
N ARG A 143 17.11 -7.16 -6.55
CA ARG A 143 17.83 -7.35 -7.82
C ARG A 143 18.80 -8.54 -7.79
N GLU A 144 19.40 -8.82 -6.64
CA GLU A 144 20.33 -9.94 -6.43
C GLU A 144 19.79 -11.30 -6.89
N VAL A 145 18.48 -11.53 -6.76
CA VAL A 145 17.85 -12.82 -7.10
C VAL A 145 17.21 -12.83 -8.48
N ASN A 146 17.25 -11.73 -9.22
CA ASN A 146 16.64 -11.57 -10.54
C ASN A 146 15.22 -12.19 -10.62
N PRO A 147 14.26 -11.65 -9.85
CA PRO A 147 12.99 -12.33 -9.62
C PRO A 147 12.11 -12.38 -10.87
N THR A 148 11.27 -13.39 -10.92
CA THR A 148 10.25 -13.58 -11.97
C THR A 148 8.94 -12.85 -11.66
N ALA A 149 8.70 -12.52 -10.39
CA ALA A 149 7.56 -11.72 -9.94
C ALA A 149 7.84 -11.15 -8.53
N ILE A 150 7.27 -9.99 -8.25
CA ILE A 150 7.36 -9.30 -6.96
C ILE A 150 5.94 -8.96 -6.49
N ILE A 151 5.63 -9.32 -5.25
CA ILE A 151 4.46 -8.79 -4.55
C ILE A 151 4.92 -7.93 -3.37
N ASP A 152 4.21 -6.83 -3.14
CA ASP A 152 4.46 -5.91 -2.04
C ASP A 152 3.17 -5.75 -1.23
N LEU A 153 3.19 -6.21 0.02
CA LEU A 153 1.99 -6.37 0.84
C LEU A 153 1.83 -5.18 1.80
N HIS A 154 0.73 -4.46 1.63
CA HIS A 154 0.33 -3.26 2.38
C HIS A 154 -1.06 -3.45 3.01
N ASN A 155 -1.40 -2.53 3.90
CA ASN A 155 -2.74 -2.35 4.41
C ASN A 155 -3.29 -0.98 3.99
N THR A 156 -4.60 -0.92 3.74
CA THR A 156 -5.25 0.36 3.47
C THR A 156 -5.26 1.23 4.72
N SER A 157 -5.09 2.54 4.55
CA SER A 157 -5.05 3.53 5.64
C SER A 157 -6.39 3.70 6.40
N GLY A 158 -7.48 3.23 5.81
CA GLY A 158 -8.80 3.13 6.42
C GLY A 158 -9.43 1.78 6.09
N ASN A 159 -10.64 1.52 6.59
CA ASN A 159 -11.34 0.28 6.27
C ASN A 159 -11.72 0.23 4.79
N GLY A 160 -11.49 -0.89 4.11
CA GLY A 160 -11.84 -1.05 2.70
C GLY A 160 -11.57 -2.47 2.20
N PRO A 161 -12.10 -2.82 1.01
CA PRO A 161 -11.84 -4.11 0.39
C PRO A 161 -10.38 -4.18 -0.09
N ALA A 162 -9.88 -5.40 -0.28
CA ALA A 162 -8.57 -5.60 -0.87
C ALA A 162 -8.55 -5.20 -2.35
N PHE A 163 -7.46 -4.60 -2.81
CA PHE A 163 -7.21 -4.32 -4.22
C PHE A 163 -5.70 -4.39 -4.51
N ALA A 164 -5.36 -4.55 -5.79
CA ALA A 164 -4.00 -4.50 -6.27
C ALA A 164 -3.70 -3.17 -6.95
N VAL A 165 -2.45 -2.75 -6.93
CA VAL A 165 -1.94 -1.59 -7.68
C VAL A 165 -0.74 -2.04 -8.50
N SER A 166 -0.69 -1.61 -9.75
CA SER A 166 0.48 -1.78 -10.61
C SER A 166 0.60 -0.62 -11.58
N THR A 167 1.82 -0.41 -12.09
CA THR A 167 2.14 0.60 -13.12
C THR A 167 1.93 0.08 -14.54
N LEU A 168 1.79 -1.24 -14.68
CA LEU A 168 1.65 -1.92 -15.96
C LEU A 168 0.57 -3.00 -15.84
N ILE A 169 -0.05 -3.33 -16.97
CA ILE A 169 -1.00 -4.42 -17.08
C ILE A 169 -0.51 -5.48 -18.06
N ASN A 170 -0.42 -6.72 -17.59
CA ASN A 170 -0.13 -7.89 -18.39
C ASN A 170 -0.80 -9.14 -17.75
N PRO A 171 -0.84 -10.29 -18.44
CA PRO A 171 -1.47 -11.49 -17.91
C PRO A 171 -0.94 -11.93 -16.53
N ASN A 172 0.37 -11.82 -16.28
CA ASN A 172 0.94 -12.21 -14.99
C ASN A 172 0.50 -11.26 -13.86
N VAL A 173 0.38 -9.95 -14.12
CA VAL A 173 -0.17 -8.97 -13.16
C VAL A 173 -1.61 -9.32 -12.81
N LEU A 174 -2.44 -9.66 -13.80
CA LEU A 174 -3.84 -10.04 -13.58
C LEU A 174 -3.95 -11.34 -12.78
N SER A 175 -3.12 -12.33 -13.09
CA SER A 175 -3.13 -13.60 -12.37
C SER A 175 -2.64 -13.44 -10.93
N ILE A 176 -1.55 -12.71 -10.70
CA ILE A 176 -1.09 -12.38 -9.34
C ILE A 176 -2.19 -11.66 -8.57
N THR A 177 -2.80 -10.63 -9.17
CA THR A 177 -3.92 -9.89 -8.57
C THR A 177 -5.03 -10.84 -8.14
N SER A 178 -5.44 -11.75 -9.04
CA SER A 178 -6.52 -12.70 -8.81
C SER A 178 -6.32 -13.63 -7.61
N TYR A 179 -5.07 -13.85 -7.20
CA TYR A 179 -4.76 -14.67 -6.02
C TYR A 179 -5.14 -13.98 -4.71
N PHE A 180 -5.13 -12.65 -4.68
CA PHE A 180 -5.40 -11.84 -3.49
C PHE A 180 -6.81 -11.23 -3.56
N CYS A 181 -7.16 -10.62 -4.68
CA CYS A 181 -8.36 -9.78 -4.82
C CYS A 181 -8.90 -9.81 -6.26
N ASP A 182 -9.97 -9.06 -6.51
CA ASP A 182 -10.66 -9.00 -7.80
C ASP A 182 -10.56 -7.62 -8.47
N THR A 183 -9.78 -6.70 -7.90
CA THR A 183 -9.67 -5.31 -8.37
C THR A 183 -8.21 -4.95 -8.57
N LEU A 184 -7.84 -4.50 -9.77
CA LEU A 184 -6.54 -3.92 -10.10
C LEU A 184 -6.70 -2.43 -10.40
N ILE A 185 -5.89 -1.60 -9.76
CA ILE A 185 -5.74 -0.18 -10.07
C ILE A 185 -4.50 -0.03 -10.95
N LEU A 186 -4.71 0.35 -12.21
CA LEU A 186 -3.62 0.74 -13.10
C LEU A 186 -3.29 2.21 -12.84
N SER A 187 -2.21 2.44 -12.10
CA SER A 187 -1.78 3.77 -11.64
C SER A 187 -0.61 4.28 -12.47
N ASP A 188 -0.76 5.49 -13.01
CA ASP A 188 0.30 6.31 -13.61
C ASP A 188 0.86 7.35 -12.61
N ILE A 189 0.34 7.37 -11.38
CA ILE A 189 0.78 8.28 -10.32
C ILE A 189 2.16 7.85 -9.81
N SER A 190 3.14 8.74 -9.93
CA SER A 190 4.46 8.59 -9.32
C SER A 190 4.48 9.21 -7.92
N ILE A 191 4.71 8.36 -6.92
CA ILE A 191 4.82 8.72 -5.49
C ILE A 191 6.18 8.33 -4.90
N GLY A 192 7.09 7.73 -5.69
CA GLY A 192 8.38 7.24 -5.22
C GLY A 192 8.31 5.89 -4.52
N ALA A 193 7.29 5.08 -4.83
CA ALA A 193 7.09 3.75 -4.27
C ALA A 193 7.98 2.70 -4.96
N MET A 194 8.18 1.57 -4.28
CA MET A 194 8.98 0.45 -4.81
C MET A 194 8.43 -0.07 -6.14
N MET A 195 7.10 -0.09 -6.30
CA MET A 195 6.42 -0.59 -7.52
C MET A 195 6.74 0.21 -8.79
N GLU A 196 7.30 1.41 -8.67
CA GLU A 196 7.68 2.27 -9.79
C GLU A 196 9.06 1.89 -10.38
N LEU A 197 9.84 1.10 -9.65
CA LEU A 197 11.15 0.64 -10.12
C LEU A 197 11.02 -0.45 -11.18
N ASN A 198 11.91 -0.39 -12.18
CA ASN A 198 11.98 -1.43 -13.20
C ASN A 198 12.85 -2.61 -12.72
N PHE A 199 12.19 -3.70 -12.33
CA PHE A 199 12.83 -4.98 -11.99
C PHE A 199 12.80 -6.01 -13.13
N SER A 200 12.37 -5.62 -14.35
CA SER A 200 12.20 -6.52 -15.50
C SER A 200 11.27 -7.71 -15.24
N CYS A 201 10.36 -7.59 -14.28
CA CYS A 201 9.33 -8.56 -13.95
C CYS A 201 8.04 -7.85 -13.46
N PRO A 202 6.90 -8.56 -13.37
CA PRO A 202 5.69 -8.01 -12.78
C PRO A 202 5.90 -7.61 -11.32
N VAL A 203 5.53 -6.38 -10.98
CA VAL A 203 5.46 -5.87 -9.61
C VAL A 203 4.02 -5.52 -9.30
N VAL A 204 3.47 -6.14 -8.25
CA VAL A 204 2.09 -5.93 -7.84
C VAL A 204 2.06 -5.58 -6.36
N THR A 205 1.64 -4.36 -6.06
CA THR A 205 1.33 -3.95 -4.69
C THR A 205 -0.06 -4.47 -4.34
N ILE A 206 -0.21 -5.14 -3.21
CA ILE A 206 -1.49 -5.64 -2.70
C ILE A 206 -1.84 -4.84 -1.46
N GLU A 207 -2.92 -4.07 -1.57
CA GLU A 207 -3.57 -3.42 -0.46
C GLU A 207 -4.56 -4.41 0.13
N CYS A 208 -4.21 -5.03 1.27
CA CYS A 208 -4.94 -6.19 1.78
C CYS A 208 -6.29 -5.84 2.43
N GLY A 209 -6.56 -4.56 2.69
CA GLY A 209 -7.66 -4.05 3.51
C GLY A 209 -7.16 -3.39 4.79
N GLY A 210 -8.05 -3.14 5.76
CA GLY A 210 -7.69 -2.42 7.00
C GLY A 210 -6.71 -3.21 7.88
N SER A 211 -5.78 -2.52 8.55
CA SER A 211 -4.72 -3.17 9.35
C SER A 211 -5.19 -3.94 10.57
N PHE A 212 -6.42 -3.68 11.04
CA PHE A 212 -7.06 -4.39 12.16
C PHE A 212 -8.14 -5.38 11.70
N ASP A 213 -8.27 -5.61 10.39
CA ASP A 213 -9.26 -6.52 9.83
C ASP A 213 -8.67 -7.92 9.64
N ASP A 214 -9.23 -8.91 10.33
CA ASP A 214 -8.87 -10.32 10.17
C ASP A 214 -9.01 -10.78 8.72
N GLN A 215 -9.97 -10.23 7.96
CA GLN A 215 -10.12 -10.55 6.54
C GLN A 215 -8.91 -10.09 5.72
N ALA A 216 -8.27 -8.97 6.09
CA ALA A 216 -7.07 -8.49 5.41
C ALA A 216 -5.89 -9.45 5.63
N HIS A 217 -5.76 -9.99 6.85
CA HIS A 217 -4.76 -11.01 7.16
C HIS A 217 -4.99 -12.31 6.37
N ASP A 218 -6.25 -12.72 6.21
CA ASP A 218 -6.62 -13.90 5.42
C ASP A 218 -6.42 -13.69 3.91
N VAL A 219 -6.69 -12.50 3.38
CA VAL A 219 -6.38 -12.14 1.98
C VAL A 219 -4.89 -12.31 1.72
N ALA A 220 -4.05 -11.71 2.56
CA ALA A 220 -2.60 -11.82 2.42
C ALA A 220 -2.13 -13.28 2.49
N TYR A 221 -2.60 -14.05 3.48
CA TYR A 221 -2.21 -15.45 3.67
C TYR A 221 -2.62 -16.35 2.50
N ASN A 222 -3.88 -16.26 2.06
CA ASN A 222 -4.39 -17.08 0.96
C ASN A 222 -3.70 -16.72 -0.37
N GLY A 223 -3.45 -15.44 -0.60
CA GLY A 223 -2.72 -14.98 -1.78
C GLY A 223 -1.27 -15.46 -1.79
N ILE A 224 -0.53 -15.37 -0.66
CA ILE A 224 0.83 -15.93 -0.54
C ILE A 224 0.83 -17.43 -0.85
N LYS A 225 -0.11 -18.20 -0.30
CA LYS A 225 -0.20 -19.64 -0.59
C LYS A 225 -0.37 -19.91 -2.08
N LYS A 226 -1.26 -19.20 -2.77
CA LYS A 226 -1.47 -19.36 -4.22
C LYS A 226 -0.22 -18.92 -5.00
N PHE A 227 0.32 -17.75 -4.67
CA PHE A 227 1.50 -17.18 -5.30
C PHE A 227 2.73 -18.10 -5.21
N THR A 228 2.89 -18.82 -4.11
CA THR A 228 4.04 -19.72 -3.87
C THR A 228 3.87 -21.12 -4.47
N LEU A 229 2.63 -21.52 -4.79
CA LEU A 229 2.31 -22.83 -5.37
C LEU A 229 2.21 -22.85 -6.90
N CYS A 230 2.32 -21.70 -7.56
CA CYS A 230 2.24 -21.63 -9.03
C CYS A 230 3.59 -21.95 -9.70
N ASP A 231 3.59 -22.86 -10.68
CA ASP A 231 4.77 -23.17 -11.48
C ASP A 231 5.18 -22.00 -12.39
N GLY A 232 6.48 -21.70 -12.50
CA GLY A 232 7.01 -20.48 -13.13
C GLY A 232 7.18 -20.50 -14.64
N HIS A 233 6.87 -21.61 -15.32
CA HIS A 233 7.19 -21.81 -16.74
C HIS A 233 6.07 -21.42 -17.72
N ALA A 234 4.89 -21.00 -17.24
CA ALA A 234 3.76 -20.59 -18.07
C ALA A 234 3.12 -19.30 -17.55
N THR A 235 2.27 -18.66 -18.36
CA THR A 235 1.39 -17.58 -17.87
C THR A 235 0.67 -18.08 -16.63
N LEU A 236 0.81 -17.34 -15.53
CA LEU A 236 0.18 -17.68 -14.26
C LEU A 236 -1.33 -17.88 -14.47
N PRO A 237 -1.96 -18.94 -13.95
CA PRO A 237 -3.40 -19.15 -14.13
C PRO A 237 -4.18 -18.10 -13.35
N GLN A 238 -5.17 -17.47 -13.98
CA GLN A 238 -6.04 -16.53 -13.30
C GLN A 238 -7.10 -17.30 -12.49
N ASP A 239 -7.21 -17.00 -11.19
CA ASP A 239 -8.14 -17.67 -10.25
C ASP A 239 -9.56 -17.08 -10.30
N LYS A 240 -9.65 -15.76 -10.51
CA LYS A 240 -10.91 -15.01 -10.58
C LYS A 240 -10.80 -13.84 -11.55
N ALA A 241 -11.93 -13.39 -12.09
CA ALA A 241 -11.99 -12.20 -12.93
C ALA A 241 -11.49 -10.98 -12.15
N VAL A 242 -10.68 -10.14 -12.80
CA VAL A 242 -10.10 -8.93 -12.22
C VAL A 242 -10.71 -7.72 -12.92
N GLN A 243 -11.44 -6.89 -12.19
CA GLN A 243 -11.88 -5.58 -12.61
C GLN A 243 -10.68 -4.63 -12.62
N ILE A 244 -10.48 -3.92 -13.73
CA ILE A 244 -9.40 -2.94 -13.84
C ILE A 244 -9.98 -1.54 -13.73
N LEU A 245 -9.41 -0.75 -12.83
CA LEU A 245 -9.71 0.66 -12.65
C LEU A 245 -8.54 1.48 -13.18
N TYR A 246 -8.83 2.41 -14.08
CA TYR A 246 -7.82 3.19 -14.79
C TYR A 246 -7.83 4.65 -14.37
N LYS A 247 -6.65 5.28 -14.40
CA LYS A 247 -6.45 6.72 -14.18
C LYS A 247 -7.10 7.23 -12.88
N PRO A 248 -6.69 6.70 -11.72
CA PRO A 248 -7.18 7.21 -10.47
C PRO A 248 -6.75 8.68 -10.28
N LEU A 249 -7.64 9.50 -9.76
CA LEU A 249 -7.35 10.90 -9.40
C LEU A 249 -7.27 11.03 -7.88
N ARG A 250 -6.33 11.85 -7.41
CA ARG A 250 -6.14 12.13 -5.98
C ARG A 250 -6.90 13.38 -5.59
N LEU A 251 -7.77 13.28 -4.59
CA LEU A 251 -8.32 14.47 -3.93
C LEU A 251 -7.41 14.84 -2.76
N VAL A 252 -6.76 15.99 -2.83
CA VAL A 252 -5.90 16.49 -1.76
C VAL A 252 -6.51 17.72 -1.10
N ILE A 253 -6.24 17.90 0.19
CA ILE A 253 -6.49 19.15 0.88
C ILE A 253 -5.30 20.08 0.65
N LYS A 254 -5.55 21.35 0.29
CA LYS A 254 -4.45 22.31 0.10
C LYS A 254 -3.74 22.60 1.42
N ALA A 255 -2.47 23.00 1.32
CA ALA A 255 -1.65 23.39 2.46
C ALA A 255 -2.35 24.43 3.35
N GLU A 256 -2.10 24.37 4.66
CA GLU A 256 -2.66 25.27 5.69
C GLU A 256 -4.20 25.24 5.85
N ARG A 257 -4.93 24.44 5.08
CA ARG A 257 -6.38 24.29 5.26
C ARG A 257 -6.68 23.35 6.43
N LYS A 258 -7.71 23.68 7.20
CA LYS A 258 -8.18 22.85 8.31
C LYS A 258 -8.98 21.66 7.79
N LEU A 259 -8.78 20.52 8.45
CA LEU A 259 -9.47 19.26 8.17
C LEU A 259 -10.11 18.78 9.46
N SER A 260 -11.36 18.37 9.40
CA SER A 260 -12.12 17.81 10.52
C SER A 260 -12.97 16.64 10.04
N PHE A 261 -13.42 15.81 10.99
CA PHE A 261 -14.34 14.70 10.72
C PHE A 261 -15.54 14.82 11.66
N SER A 262 -16.76 14.82 11.12
CA SER A 262 -17.98 14.97 11.93
C SER A 262 -19.16 14.19 11.38
N LYS A 263 -20.16 13.92 12.23
CA LYS A 263 -21.44 13.29 11.84
C LYS A 263 -22.39 14.29 11.18
N ARG A 264 -22.22 15.58 11.46
CA ARG A 264 -23.07 16.68 10.97
C ARG A 264 -22.21 17.91 10.70
N ASP A 265 -22.82 18.90 10.05
CA ASP A 265 -22.22 20.21 9.93
C ASP A 265 -22.13 20.89 11.31
N GLU A 266 -20.91 21.17 11.74
CA GLU A 266 -20.60 21.88 12.99
C GLU A 266 -20.09 23.31 12.70
N GLY A 267 -20.09 23.75 11.43
CA GLY A 267 -19.60 25.08 11.05
C GLY A 267 -18.10 25.29 11.21
N TYR A 268 -17.30 24.21 11.21
CA TYR A 268 -15.84 24.32 11.27
C TYR A 268 -15.27 24.92 9.98
N SER A 269 -14.19 25.69 10.12
CA SER A 269 -13.48 26.21 8.94
C SER A 269 -12.67 25.13 8.21
N GLY A 270 -12.46 25.34 6.91
CA GLY A 270 -11.81 24.41 6.00
C GLY A 270 -12.75 23.31 5.49
N VAL A 271 -12.30 22.07 5.64
CA VAL A 271 -12.98 20.86 5.14
C VAL A 271 -13.41 20.01 6.33
N THR A 272 -14.69 19.67 6.41
CA THR A 272 -15.20 18.68 7.36
C THR A 272 -15.71 17.47 6.60
N LEU A 273 -14.96 16.38 6.56
CA LEU A 273 -15.44 15.12 5.97
C LEU A 273 -16.40 14.42 6.94
N ARG A 274 -17.24 13.54 6.41
CA ARG A 274 -18.07 12.67 7.23
C ARG A 274 -17.20 11.77 8.11
N GLN A 275 -17.59 11.60 9.37
CA GLN A 275 -16.87 10.71 10.29
C GLN A 275 -16.80 9.26 9.77
N ASN A 276 -17.81 8.83 9.03
CA ASN A 276 -17.89 7.50 8.42
C ASN A 276 -17.38 7.45 6.97
N ILE A 277 -16.48 8.36 6.56
CA ILE A 277 -15.99 8.45 5.17
C ILE A 277 -15.40 7.14 4.64
N GLU A 278 -14.79 6.32 5.49
CA GLU A 278 -14.18 5.04 5.11
C GLU A 278 -15.20 4.02 4.59
N GLN A 279 -16.49 4.13 4.96
CA GLN A 279 -17.53 3.23 4.48
C GLN A 279 -17.70 3.30 2.96
N PHE A 280 -17.31 4.42 2.35
CA PHE A 280 -17.38 4.61 0.91
C PHE A 280 -16.25 3.93 0.14
N ASN A 281 -15.24 3.35 0.82
CA ASN A 281 -14.23 2.51 0.18
C ASN A 281 -14.82 1.20 -0.38
N TYR A 282 -15.97 0.75 0.14
CA TYR A 282 -16.62 -0.52 -0.24
C TYR A 282 -17.54 -0.43 -1.46
N GLY A 283 -17.73 0.76 -2.06
CA GLY A 283 -18.74 0.93 -3.09
C GLY A 283 -18.54 2.13 -4.01
N GLY A 284 -19.50 2.30 -4.91
CA GLY A 284 -19.59 3.49 -5.75
C GLY A 284 -20.29 4.63 -5.00
N CYS A 285 -19.73 5.82 -5.11
CA CYS A 285 -20.36 7.07 -4.73
C CYS A 285 -21.24 7.57 -5.88
N CYS A 286 -22.54 7.67 -5.66
CA CYS A 286 -23.47 8.21 -6.65
C CYS A 286 -23.41 9.74 -6.73
N GLU A 287 -23.81 10.31 -7.86
CA GLU A 287 -24.04 11.74 -7.97
C GLU A 287 -24.96 12.24 -6.83
N GLY A 288 -24.60 13.36 -6.22
CA GLY A 288 -25.33 13.96 -5.11
C GLY A 288 -25.02 13.35 -3.74
N LEU A 289 -24.19 12.30 -3.67
CA LEU A 289 -23.76 11.74 -2.38
C LEU A 289 -23.02 12.79 -1.55
N LEU A 290 -23.45 12.97 -0.30
CA LEU A 290 -22.81 13.84 0.68
C LEU A 290 -21.54 13.19 1.24
N LEU A 291 -20.41 13.86 1.04
CA LEU A 291 -19.10 13.46 1.57
C LEU A 291 -18.67 14.29 2.78
N GLY A 292 -19.22 15.49 2.93
CA GLY A 292 -18.87 16.38 4.04
C GLY A 292 -19.38 17.80 3.84
N TRP A 293 -18.72 18.74 4.51
CA TRP A 293 -19.04 20.16 4.51
C TRP A 293 -17.78 20.99 4.29
N LEU A 294 -17.97 22.17 3.71
CA LEU A 294 -16.94 23.14 3.38
C LEU A 294 -17.29 24.49 3.99
N ASP A 295 -16.27 25.29 4.28
CA ASP A 295 -16.46 26.69 4.64
C ASP A 295 -16.77 27.57 3.41
N ASP A 296 -16.75 28.89 3.61
CA ASP A 296 -17.01 29.92 2.59
C ASP A 296 -16.05 29.89 1.40
N LYS A 297 -14.88 29.23 1.53
CA LYS A 297 -13.92 29.06 0.44
C LYS A 297 -14.23 27.84 -0.43
N GLY A 298 -15.19 27.00 -0.02
CA GLY A 298 -15.71 25.91 -0.84
C GLY A 298 -14.63 24.98 -1.38
N LEU A 299 -14.72 24.68 -2.69
CA LEU A 299 -13.79 23.78 -3.38
C LEU A 299 -12.36 24.33 -3.45
N GLU A 300 -12.12 25.61 -3.18
CA GLU A 300 -10.76 26.15 -3.15
C GLU A 300 -9.91 25.56 -2.02
N ASN A 301 -10.53 24.96 -1.00
CA ASN A 301 -9.83 24.23 0.05
C ASN A 301 -9.18 22.92 -0.45
N LEU A 302 -9.61 22.44 -1.62
CA LEU A 302 -9.29 21.15 -2.17
C LEU A 302 -8.60 21.29 -3.53
N GLU A 303 -7.92 20.25 -3.94
CA GLU A 303 -7.30 20.16 -5.25
C GLU A 303 -7.39 18.72 -5.77
N MET A 304 -7.65 18.59 -7.07
CA MET A 304 -7.62 17.31 -7.77
C MET A 304 -7.01 17.53 -9.14
N LEU A 305 -5.73 17.19 -9.28
CA LEU A 305 -4.99 17.38 -10.53
C LEU A 305 -5.07 16.12 -11.40
N ASN A 306 -5.22 16.31 -12.71
CA ASN A 306 -5.06 15.23 -13.70
C ASN A 306 -3.58 15.02 -14.10
N ASP A 307 -3.34 14.09 -15.04
CA ASP A 307 -2.03 13.78 -15.62
C ASP A 307 -1.32 14.97 -16.30
N GLN A 308 -2.06 16.03 -16.63
CA GLN A 308 -1.56 17.29 -17.20
C GLN A 308 -1.34 18.38 -16.15
N GLY A 309 -1.56 18.11 -14.87
CA GLY A 309 -1.47 19.10 -13.79
C GLY A 309 -2.61 20.11 -13.75
N VAL A 310 -3.72 19.85 -14.46
CA VAL A 310 -4.92 20.70 -14.47
C VAL A 310 -5.84 20.29 -13.32
N ASN A 311 -6.32 21.26 -12.54
CA ASN A 311 -7.30 21.01 -11.49
C ASN A 311 -8.67 20.72 -12.10
N VAL A 312 -9.13 19.48 -11.95
CA VAL A 312 -10.39 18.95 -12.51
C VAL A 312 -11.48 18.75 -11.44
N ILE A 313 -11.28 19.29 -10.23
CA ILE A 313 -12.16 19.03 -9.07
C ILE A 313 -13.64 19.28 -9.35
N GLU A 314 -13.99 20.31 -10.11
CA GLU A 314 -15.39 20.68 -10.42
C GLU A 314 -16.11 19.65 -11.29
N GLN A 315 -15.38 18.78 -11.99
CA GLN A 315 -15.97 17.67 -12.76
C GLN A 315 -16.41 16.51 -11.86
N TYR A 316 -15.86 16.42 -10.65
CA TYR A 316 -16.04 15.29 -9.74
C TYR A 316 -16.80 15.66 -8.48
N PHE A 317 -16.71 16.91 -8.04
CA PHE A 317 -17.36 17.42 -6.84
C PHE A 317 -17.99 18.77 -7.07
N LYS A 318 -19.09 19.00 -6.34
CA LYS A 318 -19.80 20.27 -6.31
C LYS A 318 -20.10 20.66 -4.87
N MET A 319 -20.19 21.96 -4.65
CA MET A 319 -20.70 22.51 -3.39
C MET A 319 -22.13 22.99 -3.60
N VAL A 320 -23.05 22.53 -2.76
CA VAL A 320 -24.42 23.05 -2.68
C VAL A 320 -24.66 23.52 -1.26
N ASP A 321 -24.95 24.81 -1.10
CA ASP A 321 -24.83 25.53 0.17
C ASP A 321 -23.40 25.37 0.73
N ASN A 322 -23.23 24.60 1.80
CA ASN A 322 -21.95 24.25 2.39
C ASN A 322 -21.62 22.75 2.28
N LYS A 323 -22.42 21.97 1.54
CA LYS A 323 -22.25 20.51 1.42
C LYS A 323 -21.30 20.17 0.28
N LEU A 324 -20.27 19.38 0.56
CA LEU A 324 -19.43 18.74 -0.45
C LEU A 324 -20.15 17.49 -0.96
N LEU A 325 -20.57 17.53 -2.23
CA LEU A 325 -21.30 16.47 -2.91
C LEU A 325 -20.51 15.91 -4.09
N CYS A 326 -20.73 14.64 -4.41
CA CYS A 326 -20.30 14.08 -5.70
C CYS A 326 -21.05 14.77 -6.85
N ALA A 327 -20.33 15.24 -7.87
CA ALA A 327 -20.90 15.80 -9.09
C ALA A 327 -21.19 14.72 -10.16
N THR A 328 -20.61 13.54 -10.01
CA THR A 328 -20.78 12.38 -10.91
C THR A 328 -20.72 11.07 -10.13
N ASN A 329 -21.04 9.96 -10.78
CA ASN A 329 -20.85 8.61 -10.23
C ASN A 329 -19.37 8.23 -10.26
N LEU A 330 -18.81 7.91 -9.10
CA LEU A 330 -17.38 7.62 -8.94
C LEU A 330 -17.16 6.41 -8.01
N LYS A 331 -16.06 5.67 -8.22
CA LYS A 331 -15.59 4.67 -7.25
C LYS A 331 -14.54 5.36 -6.38
N MET A 332 -14.69 5.29 -5.07
CA MET A 332 -13.79 5.90 -4.09
C MET A 332 -13.03 4.82 -3.34
N PHE A 333 -11.75 5.05 -3.03
CA PHE A 333 -10.93 4.12 -2.27
C PHE A 333 -9.82 4.86 -1.50
N MET A 334 -9.23 4.18 -0.51
CA MET A 334 -8.20 4.71 0.39
C MET A 334 -8.64 5.95 1.20
N ALA A 335 -9.95 6.13 1.39
CA ALA A 335 -10.46 7.12 2.34
C ALA A 335 -10.10 6.70 3.76
N SER A 336 -9.60 7.64 4.56
CA SER A 336 -9.20 7.42 5.95
C SER A 336 -9.71 8.56 6.83
N ASN A 337 -10.02 8.26 8.09
CA ASN A 337 -10.28 9.26 9.12
C ASN A 337 -9.00 9.68 9.88
N GLN A 338 -7.84 9.13 9.52
CA GLN A 338 -6.56 9.41 10.16
C GLN A 338 -5.96 10.71 9.61
N SER A 339 -6.19 11.82 10.30
CA SER A 339 -5.81 13.18 9.85
C SER A 339 -4.35 13.33 9.42
N HIS A 340 -3.42 12.60 10.03
CA HIS A 340 -2.00 12.69 9.69
C HIS A 340 -1.70 12.06 8.31
N ILE A 341 -2.21 10.84 8.05
CA ILE A 341 -2.07 10.15 6.75
C ILE A 341 -2.72 10.97 5.64
N VAL A 342 -3.93 11.45 5.91
CA VAL A 342 -4.73 12.19 4.94
C VAL A 342 -4.06 13.51 4.51
N ARG A 343 -3.28 14.12 5.41
CA ARG A 343 -2.53 15.35 5.10
C ARG A 343 -1.22 15.08 4.37
N SER A 344 -0.53 14.00 4.71
CA SER A 344 0.74 13.64 4.06
C SER A 344 0.55 13.05 2.66
N ASP A 345 -0.60 12.42 2.41
CA ASP A 345 -0.88 11.75 1.14
C ASP A 345 -2.06 12.41 0.40
N CYS A 346 -3.30 11.99 0.68
CA CYS A 346 -4.51 12.54 0.10
C CYS A 346 -5.75 12.20 0.95
N LEU A 347 -6.87 12.87 0.69
CA LEU A 347 -8.16 12.57 1.33
C LEU A 347 -8.66 11.18 0.93
N PHE A 348 -8.63 10.91 -0.38
CA PHE A 348 -8.99 9.64 -1.00
C PHE A 348 -8.70 9.71 -2.50
N TYR A 349 -8.74 8.56 -3.15
CA TYR A 349 -8.65 8.43 -4.60
C TYR A 349 -10.03 8.20 -5.20
N VAL A 350 -10.22 8.64 -6.44
CA VAL A 350 -11.45 8.41 -7.20
C VAL A 350 -11.17 7.93 -8.61
N VAL A 351 -12.08 7.11 -9.13
CA VAL A 351 -12.14 6.73 -10.54
C VAL A 351 -13.55 7.01 -11.06
N ASN A 352 -13.66 7.64 -12.22
CA ASN A 352 -14.96 7.91 -12.83
C ASN A 352 -15.64 6.59 -13.22
N SER A 353 -16.87 6.35 -12.75
CA SER A 353 -17.59 5.12 -13.04
C SER A 353 -18.06 5.04 -14.50
N VAL A 354 -18.12 6.16 -15.22
CA VAL A 354 -18.53 6.21 -16.64
C VAL A 354 -17.45 5.62 -17.57
N ASN A 355 -16.18 5.63 -17.16
CA ASN A 355 -15.06 5.13 -17.97
C ASN A 355 -14.73 3.64 -17.72
N ASN A 356 -15.49 2.94 -16.88
CA ASN A 356 -15.23 1.53 -16.54
C ASN A 356 -15.82 0.52 -17.54
N TYR A 357 -16.47 1.00 -18.61
CA TYR A 357 -16.76 0.19 -19.79
C TYR A 357 -15.76 0.57 -20.88
N LEU A 358 -14.59 -0.08 -20.87
CA LEU A 358 -13.80 -0.17 -22.10
C LEU A 358 -14.70 -0.85 -23.14
N SER A 359 -15.04 -0.10 -24.20
CA SER A 359 -15.77 -0.61 -25.37
C SER A 359 -14.85 -1.45 -26.24
#